data_AF-A0A454WA34-F1
#
_entry.id   AF-A0A454WA34-F1
#
_cell.length_a   1.000
_cell.length_b   1.000
_cell.length_c   1.000
_cell.angle_alpha   90.00
_cell.angle_beta   90.00
_cell.angle_gamma   90.00
#
_symmetry.space_group_name_H-M   'P 1'
#
loop_
_entity.id
_entity.type
_entity.pdbx_description
1 polymer ?
#
loop_
_entity_poly.entity_id
_entity_poly.type
_entity_poly.pdbx_seq_one_letter_code
_entity_poly.pdbx_strand_id
1 'polypeptide(L)' 'MTYHHRDHDGDRLTAHGMRDDDGRPVVHFGTSTPDGVYVDVDRVEELIAGIREAARQAAVSAP' A
#
# COMPACT_ATOMS: atom_id res chain seq x y z
N MET A 1 -6.18 2.88 -7.67
CA MET A 1 -6.60 3.35 -6.33
C MET A 1 -5.44 3.11 -5.38
N THR A 2 -5.06 4.12 -4.62
CA THR A 2 -3.96 4.01 -3.66
C THR A 2 -4.54 3.91 -2.27
N TYR A 3 -4.14 2.89 -1.51
CA TYR A 3 -4.46 2.79 -0.09
C TYR A 3 -3.52 3.71 0.71
N HIS A 4 -4.08 4.39 1.70
CA HIS A 4 -3.35 5.28 2.58
C HIS A 4 -3.73 4.98 4.03
N HIS A 5 -2.74 4.77 4.87
CA HIS A 5 -2.87 4.76 6.33
C HIS A 5 -2.08 5.92 6.88
N ARG A 6 -2.60 6.58 7.93
CA ARG A 6 -1.89 7.60 8.68
C ARG A 6 -1.98 7.26 10.15
N ASP A 7 -0.85 7.23 10.84
CA ASP A 7 -0.81 6.99 12.27
C ASP A 7 -1.01 8.28 13.08
N HIS A 8 -0.94 8.13 14.40
CA HIS A 8 -1.15 9.21 15.36
C HIS A 8 -0.05 10.28 15.35
N ASP A 9 1.17 9.90 14.96
CA ASP A 9 2.31 10.82 14.80
C ASP A 9 2.27 11.55 13.45
N GLY A 10 1.36 11.11 12.59
CA GLY A 10 1.11 11.68 11.29
C GLY A 10 1.89 11.02 10.16
N ASP A 11 2.60 9.93 10.46
CA ASP A 11 3.34 9.14 9.50
C ASP A 11 2.38 8.37 8.60
N ARG A 12 2.77 8.26 7.33
CA ARG A 12 1.90 7.77 6.27
C ARG A 12 2.48 6.53 5.63
N LEU A 13 1.69 5.47 5.59
CA LEU A 13 1.91 4.32 4.74
C LEU A 13 1.04 4.44 3.51
N THR A 14 1.63 4.17 2.36
CA THR A 14 0.92 4.10 1.09
C THR A 14 1.17 2.75 0.43
N ALA A 15 0.11 2.16 -0.12
CA ALA A 15 0.21 0.97 -0.95
C ALA A 15 -0.47 1.26 -2.28
N HIS A 16 0.27 1.16 -3.38
CA HIS A 16 -0.28 1.27 -4.73
C HIS A 16 0.25 0.14 -5.61
N GLY A 17 -0.65 -0.39 -6.44
CA GLY A 17 -0.26 -1.27 -7.53
C GLY A 17 0.40 -0.48 -8.66
N MET A 18 1.50 -1.00 -9.18
CA MET A 18 2.20 -0.46 -10.34
C MET A 18 2.89 -1.58 -11.13
N ARG A 19 3.62 -1.22 -12.20
CA ARG A 19 4.56 -2.12 -12.86
C ARG A 19 5.99 -1.68 -12.51
N ASP A 20 6.88 -2.63 -12.32
CA ASP A 20 8.31 -2.35 -12.21
C ASP A 20 8.91 -2.03 -13.59
N ASP A 21 10.21 -1.76 -13.63
CA ASP A 21 10.94 -1.42 -14.86
C ASP A 21 10.94 -2.57 -15.89
N ASP A 22 10.76 -3.82 -15.43
CA ASP A 22 10.61 -5.02 -16.26
C ASP A 22 9.16 -5.24 -16.72
N GLY A 23 8.24 -4.33 -16.38
CA GLY A 23 6.83 -4.42 -16.69
C GLY A 23 6.08 -5.45 -15.83
N ARG A 24 6.65 -5.98 -14.75
CA ARG A 24 5.98 -6.94 -13.86
C ARG A 24 5.06 -6.22 -12.89
N PRO A 25 3.85 -6.73 -12.62
CA PRO A 25 2.95 -6.12 -11.65
C PRO A 25 3.52 -6.28 -10.24
N VAL A 26 3.66 -5.15 -9.53
CA VAL A 26 4.16 -5.09 -8.15
C VAL A 26 3.25 -4.20 -7.31
N VAL A 27 3.32 -4.36 -5.98
CA VAL A 27 2.76 -3.39 -5.03
C VAL A 27 3.92 -2.63 -4.43
N HIS A 28 3.94 -1.31 -4.64
CA HIS A 28 4.92 -0.45 -4.01
C HIS A 28 4.37 0.05 -2.67
N PHE A 29 5.17 -0.18 -1.63
CA PHE A 29 4.93 0.29 -0.28
C PHE A 29 5.84 1.48 0.00
N GLY A 30 5.25 2.65 0.25
CA GLY A 30 5.98 3.86 0.63
C GLY A 30 5.61 4.31 2.02
N THR A 31 6.60 4.59 2.86
CA THR A 31 6.43 5.24 4.17
C THR A 31 7.02 6.65 4.12
N SER A 32 6.39 7.61 4.80
CA SER A 32 6.93 8.98 4.91
C SER A 32 8.15 9.07 5.84
N THR A 33 8.37 8.05 6.66
CA THR A 33 9.46 7.97 7.65
C THR A 33 10.16 6.61 7.62
N PRO A 34 11.44 6.55 8.02
CA PRO A 34 12.21 5.30 8.09
C PRO A 34 11.78 4.40 9.26
N ASP A 35 11.15 4.97 10.29
CA ASP A 35 10.74 4.26 11.51
C ASP A 35 9.47 3.41 11.32
N GLY A 36 8.81 3.55 10.16
CA GLY A 36 7.62 2.80 9.80
C GLY A 36 6.33 3.57 10.09
N VAL A 37 5.22 2.85 10.30
CA VAL A 37 3.95 3.42 10.75
C VAL A 37 3.35 2.52 11.81
N TYR A 38 2.66 3.12 12.78
CA TYR A 38 1.86 2.37 13.74
C TYR A 38 0.46 2.11 13.20
N VAL A 39 0.03 0.85 13.22
CA VAL A 39 -1.30 0.43 12.79
C VAL A 39 -2.01 -0.18 13.99
N ASP A 40 -3.13 0.42 14.39
CA ASP A 40 -3.97 -0.14 15.44
C ASP A 40 -4.43 -1.54 15.06
N VAL A 41 -4.44 -2.46 16.03
CA VAL A 41 -4.80 -3.88 15.80
C VAL A 41 -6.17 -4.00 15.12
N ASP A 42 -7.13 -3.15 15.51
CA ASP A 42 -8.49 -3.13 14.95
C ASP A 42 -8.55 -2.63 13.49
N ARG A 43 -7.44 -2.08 12.96
CA ARG A 43 -7.30 -1.58 11.59
C ARG A 43 -6.46 -2.50 10.70
N VAL A 44 -5.88 -3.57 11.23
CA VAL A 44 -5.03 -4.49 10.46
C VAL A 44 -5.81 -5.14 9.30
N GLU A 45 -7.06 -5.52 9.52
CA GLU A 45 -7.89 -6.10 8.45
C GLU A 45 -8.17 -5.10 7.31
N GLU A 46 -8.39 -3.83 7.65
CA GLU A 46 -8.57 -2.76 6.66
C GLU A 46 -7.30 -2.54 5.83
N LEU A 47 -6.14 -2.53 6.49
CA LEU A 47 -4.83 -2.46 5.83
C LEU A 47 -4.64 -3.64 4.86
N ILE A 48 -4.88 -4.88 5.32
CA ILE A 48 -4.75 -6.08 4.49
C ILE A 48 -5.70 -6.01 3.28
N ALA A 49 -6.94 -5.56 3.47
CA ALA A 49 -7.90 -5.38 2.39
C ALA A 49 -7.40 -4.34 1.37
N GLY A 50 -6.85 -3.22 1.83
CA GLY A 50 -6.25 -2.19 0.97
C GLY A 50 -5.07 -2.72 0.14
N ILE A 51 -4.18 -3.50 0.76
CA ILE A 51 -3.04 -4.14 0.07
C ILE A 51 -3.54 -5.15 -0.97
N ARG A 52 -4.51 -5.98 -0.63
CA ARG A 52 -5.11 -6.95 -1.56
C ARG A 52 -5.76 -6.26 -2.76
N GLU A 53 -6.44 -5.14 -2.54
CA GLU A 53 -7.01 -4.34 -3.63
C GLU A 53 -5.92 -3.73 -4.52
N ALA A 54 -4.88 -3.15 -3.94
CA ALA A 54 -3.74 -2.62 -4.69
C ALA A 54 -3.06 -3.71 -5.55
N ALA A 55 -2.89 -4.91 -5.00
CA ALA A 55 -2.36 -6.06 -5.73
C ALA A 55 -3.27 -6.48 -6.90
N ARG A 56 -4.58 -6.56 -6.68
CA ARG A 56 -5.55 -6.85 -7.75
C ARG A 56 -5.45 -5.83 -8.88
N GLN A 57 -5.33 -4.54 -8.54
CA GLN A 57 -5.21 -3.47 -9.53
C GLN A 57 -3.91 -3.55 -10.33
N ALA A 58 -2.78 -3.85 -9.69
CA ALA A 58 -1.51 -4.09 -10.40
C ALA A 58 -1.66 -5.21 -11.43
N ALA A 59 -2.36 -6.29 -11.07
CA ALA A 59 -2.57 -7.45 -11.93
C ALA A 59 -3.49 -7.16 -13.13
N VAL A 60 -4.54 -6.35 -12.97
CA VAL A 60 -5.50 -6.02 -14.06
C VAL A 60 -5.10 -4.80 -14.89
N SER A 61 -4.14 -4.01 -14.43
CA SER A 61 -3.54 -2.93 -15.22
C SER A 61 -2.63 -3.52 -16.31
N ALA A 62 -3.23 -4.16 -17.31
CA ALA A 62 -2.58 -4.55 -18.55
C ALA A 62 -2.57 -3.35 -19.53
N PRO A 63 -1.53 -3.21 -20.38
CA PRO A 63 -1.58 -2.27 -21.50
C PRO A 63 -2.70 -2.62 -22.49
#